data_AF-A0A372BHG1-F1
#
_entry.id   AF-A0A372BHG1-F1
#
_cell.length_a   1.000
_cell.length_b   1.000
_cell.length_c   1.000
_cell.angle_alpha   90.00
_cell.angle_beta   90.00
_cell.angle_gamma   90.00
#
_symmetry.space_group_name_H-M   'P 1'
#
loop_
_entity.id
_entity.type
_entity.pdbx_description
1 polymer ?
#
loop_
_entity_poly.entity_id
_entity_poly.type
_entity_poly.pdbx_seq_one_letter_code
_entity_poly.pdbx_strand_id
1 'polypeptide(L)' 'MKLVTPDHPIAYEAYETVKAMSCEYINILARHYQKSPTETGYFIAGIFPGTPENSFNRQEWIKTFEELQGGN' A
#
# COMPACT_ATOMS: atom_id res chain seq x y z
N MET A 1 8.24 10.69 -1.09
CA MET A 1 7.18 9.75 -0.68
C MET A 1 6.92 8.83 -1.86
N LYS A 2 6.58 7.56 -1.62
CA LYS A 2 6.22 6.61 -2.68
C LYS A 2 4.80 6.10 -2.43
N LEU A 3 4.02 5.98 -3.48
CA LEU A 3 2.74 5.26 -3.42
C LEU A 3 3.03 3.77 -3.24
N VAL A 4 2.30 3.13 -2.33
CA VAL A 4 2.43 1.70 -2.05
C VAL A 4 1.47 0.95 -2.96
N THR A 5 2.03 0.29 -3.96
CA THR A 5 1.33 -0.68 -4.80
C THR A 5 1.25 -2.04 -4.11
N PRO A 6 0.38 -2.96 -4.58
CA PRO A 6 0.22 -4.28 -3.96
C PRO A 6 1.50 -5.14 -3.91
N ASP A 7 2.45 -4.93 -4.81
CA ASP A 7 3.75 -5.62 -4.87
C ASP A 7 4.83 -4.95 -4.01
N HIS A 8 4.54 -3.82 -3.36
CA HIS A 8 5.51 -3.08 -2.57
C HIS A 8 5.92 -3.89 -1.32
N PRO A 9 7.20 -3.87 -0.90
CA PRO A 9 7.69 -4.65 0.26
C PRO A 9 6.98 -4.41 1.61
N ILE A 10 6.19 -3.34 1.73
CA ILE A 10 5.42 -3.01 2.95
C ILE A 10 3.91 -2.98 2.68
N ALA A 11 3.46 -3.51 1.54
CA ALA A 11 2.04 -3.61 1.22
C ALA A 11 1.30 -4.46 2.26
N TYR A 12 1.95 -5.52 2.79
CA TYR A 12 1.46 -6.32 3.91
C TYR A 12 1.08 -5.48 5.14
N GLU A 13 1.88 -4.45 5.48
CA GLU A 13 1.61 -3.59 6.64
C GLU A 13 0.36 -2.71 6.42
N ALA A 14 0.08 -2.36 5.17
CA ALA A 14 -1.10 -1.56 4.81
C ALA A 14 -2.38 -2.39 4.64
N TYR A 15 -2.26 -3.67 4.27
CA TYR A 15 -3.37 -4.52 3.83
C TYR A 15 -4.55 -4.59 4.82
N GLU A 16 -4.28 -4.87 6.10
CA GLU A 16 -5.35 -4.96 7.11
C GLU A 16 -6.06 -3.62 7.35
N THR A 17 -5.31 -2.52 7.29
CA THR A 17 -5.91 -1.17 7.39
C THR A 17 -6.81 -0.89 6.17
N VAL A 18 -6.32 -1.19 4.97
CA VAL A 18 -7.06 -0.99 3.71
C VAL A 18 -8.33 -1.84 3.67
N LYS A 19 -8.30 -3.07 4.22
CA LYS A 19 -9.50 -3.91 4.36
C LYS A 19 -10.54 -3.33 5.31
N ALA A 20 -10.11 -2.72 6.41
CA ALA A 20 -11.01 -2.10 7.38
C ALA A 20 -11.61 -0.77 6.89
N MET A 21 -11.06 -0.15 5.85
CA MET A 21 -11.60 1.10 5.29
C MET A 21 -12.88 0.88 4.48
N SER A 22 -13.81 1.83 4.59
CA SER A 22 -15.11 1.84 3.91
C SER A 22 -15.16 2.70 2.63
N CYS A 23 -14.03 3.19 2.12
CA CYS A 23 -13.96 4.02 0.92
C CYS A 23 -13.71 3.22 -0.36
N GLU A 24 -14.06 3.80 -1.50
CA GLU A 24 -13.85 3.15 -2.82
C GLU A 24 -12.40 3.31 -3.31
N TYR A 25 -11.79 4.46 -3.03
CA TYR A 25 -10.44 4.79 -3.45
C TYR A 25 -9.53 5.06 -2.26
N ILE A 26 -8.29 4.61 -2.34
CA ILE A 26 -7.30 4.72 -1.27
C ILE A 26 -5.96 5.22 -1.80
N ASN A 27 -5.26 5.96 -0.93
CA ASN A 27 -3.87 6.31 -1.11
C ASN A 27 -3.07 5.81 0.09
N ILE A 28 -2.01 5.07 -0.22
CA ILE A 28 -1.08 4.53 0.76
C ILE A 28 0.27 5.17 0.46
N LEU A 29 0.77 5.99 1.38
CA LEU A 29 2.05 6.66 1.24
C LEU A 29 3.09 6.00 2.12
N ALA A 30 4.22 5.65 1.53
CA ALA A 30 5.43 5.25 2.23
C ALA A 30 6.47 6.37 2.21
N ARG A 31 7.22 6.46 3.31
CA ARG A 31 8.53 7.11 3.31
C ARG A 31 9.60 6.03 3.37
N HIS A 32 10.77 6.37 2.84
CA HIS A 32 11.95 5.53 2.92
C HIS A 32 12.99 6.21 3.78
N TYR A 33 13.87 5.41 4.37
CA TYR A 33 15.02 5.87 5.12
C TYR A 33 16.19 4.93 4.86
N GLN A 34 17.40 5.45 5.00
CA GLN A 34 18.60 4.66 4.84
C GLN A 34 18.85 3.88 6.14
N LYS A 35 18.68 2.55 6.10
CA LYS A 35 18.99 1.66 7.23
C LYS A 35 20.49 1.41 7.33
N SER A 36 21.12 1.21 6.17
CA SER A 36 22.57 1.02 6.02
C SER A 36 23.02 1.59 4.67
N PRO A 37 24.32 1.66 4.37
CA PRO A 37 24.81 2.12 3.06
C PRO A 37 24.26 1.33 1.86
N THR A 38 23.76 0.11 2.07
CA THR A 38 23.22 -0.77 1.01
C THR A 38 21.74 -1.11 1.18
N GLU A 39 21.14 -0.83 2.33
CA GLU A 39 19.75 -1.19 2.64
C GLU A 39 18.87 0.04 2.81
N THR A 40 17.76 0.08 2.07
CA THR A 40 16.70 1.07 2.22
C THR A 40 15.54 0.47 2.99
N GLY A 41 15.19 1.09 4.12
CA GLY A 41 13.99 0.78 4.88
C GLY A 41 12.78 1.57 4.39
N TYR A 42 11.59 1.06 4.65
CA TYR A 42 10.32 1.74 4.36
C TYR A 42 9.44 1.74 5.61
N PHE A 43 8.53 2.72 5.70
CA PHE A 43 7.44 2.72 6.67
C PHE A 43 6.23 3.44 6.08
N ILE A 44 5.03 3.04 6.51
CA ILE A 44 3.78 3.70 6.14
C ILE A 44 3.75 5.10 6.78
N ALA A 45 3.75 6.13 5.93
CA ALA A 45 3.61 7.52 6.34
C ALA A 45 2.14 7.94 6.45
N GLY A 46 1.22 7.24 5.79
CA GLY A 46 -0.22 7.47 5.93
C GLY A 46 -1.05 6.62 4.97
N ILE A 47 -2.28 6.31 5.40
CA ILE A 47 -3.31 5.64 4.61
C ILE A 47 -4.58 6.48 4.71
N PHE A 48 -5.11 6.93 3.58
CA PHE A 48 -6.26 7.84 3.56
C PHE A 48 -7.16 7.62 2.34
N PRO A 49 -8.45 7.99 2.44
CA PRO A 49 -9.37 7.97 1.30
C PRO A 49 -8.88 8.91 0.20
N GLY A 50 -9.08 8.51 -1.05
CA GLY A 50 -8.66 9.28 -2.22
C GLY A 50 -9.78 9.53 -3.24
N THR A 51 -9.44 10.13 -4.36
CA THR A 51 -10.31 10.33 -5.53
C THR A 51 -9.89 9.43 -6.70
N PRO A 52 -10.79 9.14 -7.68
CA PRO A 52 -10.49 8.26 -8.81
C PRO A 52 -9.27 8.67 -9.65
N GLU A 53 -8.95 9.97 -9.68
CA GLU A 53 -7.93 10.53 -10.56
C GLU A 53 -6.49 10.24 -10.10
N ASN A 54 -6.28 10.07 -8.79
CA ASN A 54 -4.93 10.01 -8.18
C ASN A 54 -4.82 8.97 -7.08
N SER A 55 -5.64 7.92 -7.11
CA SER A 55 -5.70 6.91 -6.05
C SER A 55 -5.98 5.53 -6.61
N PHE A 56 -5.69 4.50 -5.82
CA PHE A 56 -6.01 3.13 -6.20
C PHE A 56 -7.46 2.80 -5.85
N ASN A 57 -8.14 2.04 -6.72
CA ASN A 57 -9.38 1.38 -6.31
C ASN A 57 -9.04 0.39 -5.18
N ARG A 58 -9.76 0.50 -4.07
CA ARG A 58 -9.50 -0.28 -2.86
C ARG A 58 -9.70 -1.77 -3.09
N GLN A 59 -10.77 -2.15 -3.77
CA GLN A 59 -11.08 -3.57 -4.00
C GLN A 59 -10.09 -4.20 -4.97
N GLU A 60 -9.72 -3.50 -6.04
CA GLU A 60 -8.70 -3.99 -6.97
C GLU A 60 -7.34 -4.11 -6.29
N TRP A 61 -6.94 -3.11 -5.50
CA TRP A 61 -5.68 -3.15 -4.75
C TRP A 61 -5.61 -4.35 -3.80
N ILE A 62 -6.68 -4.59 -3.03
CA ILE A 62 -6.79 -5.76 -2.12
C ILE A 62 -6.68 -7.06 -2.91
N LYS A 63 -7.46 -7.19 -3.98
CA LYS A 63 -7.49 -8.39 -4.81
C LYS A 63 -6.12 -8.70 -5.40
N THR A 64 -5.46 -7.71 -6.01
CA THR A 64 -4.11 -7.87 -6.57
C THR A 64 -3.09 -8.23 -5.48
N PHE A 65 -3.21 -7.65 -4.29
CA PHE A 65 -2.33 -8.03 -3.17
C PHE A 65 -2.51 -9.51 -2.80
N GLU A 66 -3.75 -9.97 -2.66
CA GLU A 66 -4.07 -11.36 -2.35
C GLU A 66 -3.58 -12.34 -3.43
N GLU A 67 -3.76 -11.99 -4.70
CA GLU A 67 -3.24 -12.77 -5.84
C GLU A 67 -1.71 -12.89 -5.79
N LEU A 68 -1.00 -11.80 -5.51
CA LEU A 68 0.46 -11.78 -5.40
C LEU A 68 1.01 -12.58 -4.21
N GLN A 69 0.24 -12.71 -3.13
CA GLN A 69 0.61 -13.55 -1.97
C GLN A 69 0.42 -15.05 -2.24
N GLY A 70 0.09 -15.44 -3.47
CA GLY A 70 -0.21 -16.82 -3.82
C GLY A 70 -1.67 -17.17 -3.57
N GLY A 71 -2.57 -16.26 -4.00
CA GLY A 71 -4.01 -16.49 -4.00
C GLY A 71 -4.32 -17.89 -4.52
N ASN A 72 -4.83 -18.72 -3.62
CA ASN A 72 -5.16 -20.12 -3.84
C ASN A 72 -6.47 -20.24 -4.63
#